data_AF-A0A6A2YT81-F1
#
_entry.id   AF-A0A6A2YT81-F1
#
_cell.length_a   1.000
_cell.length_b   1.000
_cell.length_c   1.000
_cell.angle_alpha   90.00
_cell.angle_beta   90.00
_cell.angle_gamma   90.00
#
_symmetry.space_group_name_H-M   'P 1'
#
loop_
_entity.id
_entity.type
_entity.pdbx_description
1 polymer ?
#
loop_
_entity_poly.entity_id
_entity_poly.type
_entity_poly.pdbx_seq_one_letter_code
_entity_poly.pdbx_strand_id
1 'polypeptide(L)'
;MAITKTTLSLAVLCLLLVSEIGMFVAEANVDRPDCGPKCASRCSKSWKPKICLKTCTACCNTCAGCVPAGPTANKAVCPCYAKYKNGKCP
;
A
#
# COMPACT_ATOMS: atom_id res chain seq x y z
N MET A 1 23.83 9.24 -49.91
CA MET A 1 23.06 8.13 -49.28
C MET A 1 23.79 7.51 -48.06
N ALA A 2 24.49 8.31 -47.24
CA ALA A 2 25.07 7.83 -45.98
C ALA A 2 24.28 8.39 -44.78
N ILE A 3 23.84 9.65 -44.88
CA ILE A 3 23.11 10.40 -43.84
C ILE A 3 21.74 9.77 -43.53
N THR A 4 21.02 9.26 -44.53
CA THR A 4 19.71 8.60 -44.33
C THR A 4 19.83 7.23 -43.66
N LYS A 5 20.95 6.54 -43.85
CA LYS A 5 21.23 5.24 -43.23
C LYS A 5 21.64 5.39 -41.77
N THR A 6 22.44 6.41 -41.45
CA THR A 6 22.86 6.72 -40.08
C THR A 6 21.72 7.32 -39.25
N THR A 7 20.83 8.12 -39.84
CA THR A 7 19.63 8.60 -39.15
C THR A 7 18.62 7.47 -38.90
N LEU A 8 18.44 6.56 -39.85
CA LEU A 8 17.59 5.37 -39.68
C LEU A 8 18.12 4.46 -38.57
N SER A 9 19.44 4.20 -38.54
CA SER A 9 20.05 3.36 -37.50
C SER A 9 19.94 3.98 -36.11
N LEU A 10 20.11 5.30 -35.99
CA LEU A 10 19.99 6.01 -34.71
C LEU A 10 18.55 6.01 -34.20
N ALA A 11 17.57 6.16 -35.09
CA ALA A 11 16.15 6.11 -34.74
C ALA A 11 15.72 4.72 -34.23
N VAL A 12 16.18 3.64 -34.88
CA VAL A 12 15.89 2.26 -34.44
C VAL A 12 16.52 1.96 -33.08
N LEU A 13 17.76 2.41 -32.83
CA LEU A 13 18.42 2.25 -31.53
C LEU A 13 17.67 3.00 -30.43
N CYS A 14 17.20 4.22 -30.68
CA CYS A 14 16.36 4.97 -29.74
C CYS A 14 15.06 4.23 -29.42
N LEU A 15 14.37 3.63 -30.41
CA LEU A 15 13.12 2.90 -30.18
C LEU A 15 13.32 1.66 -29.30
N LEU A 16 14.41 0.91 -29.51
CA LEU A 16 14.77 -0.25 -28.69
C LEU A 16 15.13 0.12 -27.25
N LEU A 17 15.79 1.27 -27.06
CA LEU A 17 16.08 1.80 -25.73
C LEU A 17 14.79 2.22 -25.01
N VAL A 18 13.81 2.81 -25.72
CA VAL A 18 12.52 3.23 -25.15
C VAL A 18 11.64 2.04 -24.73
N SER A 19 11.71 0.90 -25.41
CA SER A 19 10.95 -0.30 -25.02
C SER A 19 11.39 -0.91 -23.68
N GLU A 20 12.68 -0.81 -23.32
CA GLU A 20 13.20 -1.30 -22.02
C GLU A 20 12.71 -0.42 -20.85
N ILE A 21 12.54 0.88 -21.09
CA ILE A 21 12.07 1.85 -20.08
C ILE A 21 10.56 1.69 -19.79
N GLY A 22 9.81 1.10 -20.73
CA GLY A 22 8.36 0.91 -20.62
C GLY A 22 7.92 -0.06 -19.52
N MET A 23 8.84 -0.88 -18.99
CA MET A 23 8.54 -1.81 -17.89
C MET A 23 8.81 -1.25 -16.49
N PHE A 24 9.30 -0.01 -16.37
CA PHE A 24 9.56 0.63 -15.07
C PHE A 24 8.39 1.48 -14.53
N VAL A 25 7.29 1.58 -15.26
CA VAL A 25 6.08 2.31 -14.82
C VAL A 25 4.91 1.36 -14.63
N ALA A 26 5.13 0.28 -13.90
CA ALA A 26 4.06 -0.50 -13.31
C ALA A 26 4.12 -0.31 -11.78
N GLU A 27 3.01 0.13 -11.21
CA GLU A 27 2.74 0.26 -9.77
C GLU A 27 3.22 1.54 -9.07
N ALA A 28 2.65 2.67 -9.49
CA ALA A 28 2.40 3.79 -8.57
C ALA A 28 0.89 4.05 -8.41
N ASN A 29 0.07 3.00 -8.46
CA ASN A 29 -1.26 3.06 -7.85
C ASN A 29 -1.07 2.75 -6.37
N VAL A 30 -0.87 3.80 -5.55
CA VAL A 30 -0.95 3.68 -4.10
C VAL A 30 -2.42 3.37 -3.78
N ASP A 31 -2.80 2.10 -3.87
CA ASP A 31 -4.06 1.60 -3.35
C ASP A 31 -4.07 1.93 -1.86
N ARG A 32 -4.77 3.00 -1.49
CA ARG A 32 -4.85 3.40 -0.10
C ARG A 32 -5.67 2.33 0.61
N PRO A 33 -5.12 1.66 1.63
CA PRO A 33 -5.84 0.60 2.29
C PRO A 33 -7.15 1.13 2.88
N ASP A 34 -8.25 0.44 2.60
CA ASP A 34 -9.56 0.81 3.16
C ASP A 34 -9.63 0.43 4.65
N CYS A 35 -9.25 1.38 5.50
CA CYS A 35 -9.18 1.22 6.95
C CYS A 35 -10.50 1.50 7.66
N GLY A 36 -11.41 2.26 7.04
CA GLY A 36 -12.67 2.71 7.66
C GLY A 36 -13.53 1.56 8.18
N PRO A 37 -14.03 0.65 7.32
CA PRO A 37 -14.92 -0.43 7.72
C PRO A 37 -14.22 -1.45 8.63
N LYS A 38 -12.94 -1.73 8.38
CA LYS A 38 -12.13 -2.63 9.23
C LYS A 38 -12.03 -2.10 10.66
N CYS A 39 -11.69 -0.82 10.82
CA CYS A 39 -11.61 -0.19 12.14
C CYS A 39 -12.98 -0.01 12.80
N ALA A 40 -14.04 0.23 12.02
CA ALA A 40 -15.41 0.24 12.54
C ALA A 40 -15.80 -1.10 13.16
N SER A 41 -15.52 -2.21 12.47
CA SER A 41 -15.72 -3.57 13.01
C SER A 41 -14.88 -3.80 14.26
N ARG A 42 -13.58 -3.47 14.21
CA ARG A 42 -12.64 -3.68 15.33
C ARG A 42 -13.02 -2.90 16.59
N CYS A 43 -13.54 -1.69 16.42
CA CYS A 43 -13.92 -0.79 17.51
C CYS A 43 -15.39 -0.87 17.92
N SER A 44 -16.18 -1.78 17.33
CA SER A 44 -17.64 -1.90 17.53
C SER A 44 -18.08 -2.08 18.99
N LYS A 45 -17.23 -2.67 19.83
CA LYS A 45 -17.48 -2.87 21.28
C LYS A 45 -16.56 -2.05 22.18
N SER A 46 -15.84 -1.07 21.63
CA SER A 46 -14.95 -0.22 22.43
C SER A 46 -15.74 0.77 23.28
N TRP A 47 -15.40 0.90 24.57
CA TRP A 47 -15.99 1.93 25.45
C TRP A 47 -15.63 3.35 24.99
N LYS A 48 -14.49 3.53 24.30
CA LYS A 48 -14.05 4.83 23.76
C LYS A 48 -13.96 4.77 22.23
N PRO A 49 -15.10 4.67 21.51
CA PRO A 49 -15.12 4.36 20.07
C PRO A 49 -14.35 5.39 19.23
N LYS A 50 -14.48 6.68 19.53
CA LYS A 50 -13.75 7.75 18.82
C LYS A 50 -12.22 7.61 18.93
N ILE A 51 -11.72 7.28 20.13
CA ILE A 51 -10.28 7.09 20.37
C ILE A 51 -9.81 5.79 19.72
N CYS A 52 -10.59 4.72 19.86
CA CYS A 52 -10.30 3.43 19.22
C CYS A 52 -10.17 3.57 17.70
N LEU A 53 -11.14 4.22 17.05
CA LEU A 53 -11.12 4.46 15.60
C LEU A 53 -9.88 5.23 15.18
N LYS A 54 -9.56 6.34 15.88
CA LYS A 54 -8.36 7.14 15.58
C LYS A 54 -7.07 6.32 15.67
N THR A 55 -6.91 5.54 16.74
CA THR A 55 -5.72 4.69 16.93
C THR A 55 -5.69 3.54 15.92
N CYS A 56 -6.81 2.87 15.69
CA CYS A 56 -6.92 1.79 14.72
C CYS A 56 -6.55 2.26 13.31
N THR A 57 -7.08 3.40 12.86
CA THR A 57 -6.78 3.95 11.53
C THR A 57 -5.30 4.27 11.38
N ALA A 58 -4.66 4.83 12.42
CA ALA A 58 -3.21 5.07 12.40
C ALA A 58 -2.41 3.76 12.28
N CYS A 59 -2.79 2.73 13.05
CA CYS A 59 -2.18 1.41 12.95
C CYS A 59 -2.41 0.76 11.57
N CYS A 60 -3.63 0.83 11.05
CA CYS A 60 -4.03 0.28 9.77
C CYS A 60 -3.24 0.90 8.61
N ASN A 61 -3.16 2.24 8.57
CA ASN A 61 -2.39 2.96 7.55
C ASN A 61 -0.89 2.63 7.61
N THR A 62 -0.34 2.46 8.82
CA THR A 62 1.08 2.08 8.97
C THR A 62 1.31 0.63 8.54
N CYS A 63 0.39 -0.27 8.85
CA CYS A 63 0.51 -1.70 8.61
C CYS A 63 -0.14 -2.14 7.29
N ALA A 64 -0.06 -1.29 6.25
CA ALA A 64 -0.55 -1.59 4.89
C ALA A 64 -1.99 -2.14 4.84
N GLY A 65 -2.88 -1.65 5.70
CA GLY A 65 -4.29 -2.04 5.71
C GLY A 65 -4.62 -3.30 6.51
N CYS A 66 -3.65 -3.93 7.18
CA CYS A 66 -3.92 -5.11 8.01
C CYS A 66 -4.58 -4.67 9.32
N VAL A 67 -5.81 -5.13 9.55
CA VAL A 67 -6.54 -5.00 10.81
C VAL A 67 -7.16 -6.35 11.13
N PRO A 68 -6.96 -6.91 12.33
CA PRO A 68 -7.61 -8.15 12.74
C PRO A 68 -9.14 -8.01 12.66
N ALA A 69 -9.84 -9.07 12.26
CA ALA A 69 -11.30 -9.06 12.22
C ALA A 69 -11.87 -8.65 13.60
N GLY A 70 -12.76 -7.66 13.59
CA GLY A 70 -13.34 -7.14 14.81
C GLY A 70 -14.42 -8.03 15.42
N PRO A 71 -14.76 -7.86 16.71
CA PRO A 71 -14.01 -7.16 17.76
C PRO A 71 -13.09 -8.10 18.57
N THR A 72 -13.10 -9.41 18.29
CA THR A 72 -12.50 -10.45 19.15
C THR A 72 -11.30 -11.16 18.53
N ALA A 73 -11.03 -11.00 17.23
CA ALA A 73 -9.92 -11.74 16.62
C ALA A 73 -8.57 -11.36 17.26
N ASN A 74 -7.67 -12.35 17.29
CA ASN A 74 -6.33 -12.21 17.83
C ASN A 74 -5.50 -11.26 16.95
N LYS A 75 -4.74 -10.35 17.57
CA LYS A 75 -3.86 -9.42 16.86
C LYS A 75 -2.75 -10.10 16.08
N ALA A 76 -2.32 -11.30 16.49
CA ALA A 76 -1.24 -12.05 15.86
C ALA A 76 -1.46 -12.36 14.37
N VAL A 77 -2.72 -12.36 13.90
CA VAL A 77 -3.06 -12.48 12.46
C VAL A 77 -2.50 -11.32 11.63
N CYS A 78 -2.24 -10.17 12.26
CA CYS A 78 -1.59 -9.00 11.68
C CYS A 78 -0.33 -8.66 12.50
N PRO A 79 0.85 -9.26 12.22
CA PRO A 79 2.05 -9.08 13.05
C PRO A 79 2.51 -7.63 13.22
N CYS A 80 2.43 -6.81 12.17
CA CYS A 80 2.71 -5.37 12.28
C CYS A 80 1.76 -4.69 13.27
N TYR A 81 0.45 -4.92 13.12
CA TYR A 81 -0.59 -4.35 13.98
C TYR A 81 -0.41 -4.80 15.44
N ALA A 82 -0.02 -6.06 15.66
CA ALA A 82 0.23 -6.61 16.99
C ALA A 82 1.44 -5.99 17.70
N LYS A 83 2.48 -5.62 16.95
CA LYS A 83 3.75 -5.11 17.51
C LYS A 83 3.84 -3.57 17.52
N TYR A 84 3.05 -2.89 16.69
CA TYR A 84 3.14 -1.45 16.50
C TYR A 84 2.99 -0.69 17.83
N LYS A 85 3.95 0.21 18.09
CA LYS A 85 4.06 1.00 19.33
C LYS A 85 3.91 0.16 20.60
N ASN A 86 4.53 -1.02 20.64
CA ASN A 86 4.46 -1.97 21.77
C ASN A 86 3.05 -2.51 22.00
N GLY A 87 2.34 -2.87 20.91
CA GLY A 87 1.01 -3.47 20.97
C GLY A 87 -0.13 -2.52 21.35
N LYS A 88 0.08 -1.21 21.15
CA LYS A 88 -0.91 -0.16 21.48
C LYS A 88 -2.11 -0.10 20.52
N CYS A 89 -2.07 -0.83 19.41
CA CYS A 89 -3.22 -0.92 18.51
C CYS A 89 -4.37 -1.67 19.19
N PRO A 90 -5.65 -1.30 18.96
CA PRO A 90 -6.80 -1.85 19.67
C PRO A 90 -7.12 -3.33 19.38
#